data_AF-X1A627-F1
#
_entry.id   AF-X1A627-F1
#
_cell.length_a   1.000
_cell.length_b   1.000
_cell.length_c   1.000
_cell.angle_alpha   90.00
_cell.angle_beta   90.00
_cell.angle_gamma   90.00
#
_symmetry.space_group_name_H-M   'P 1'
#
loop_
_entity.id
_entity.type
_entity.pdbx_description
1 polymer ?
#
loop_
_entity_poly.entity_id
_entity_poly.type
_entity_poly.pdbx_seq_one_letter_code
_entity_poly.pdbx_strand_id
1 'polypeptide(L)'
;TTINGLGERAGNAAFEELVMALKYIEGVDMGFNTTLFRALSEYVAEASSRILPTWKPIVGGNLFVYESESKASGVLANPETYELFKEKDVGLERKVILGKYSGVSTIIYKLNTLGFKISRKEAEELAEIIRDKAVSLKRALFDSEIIDTYKSYKGRSDKGRSYKSKADKKGGK
;
A
#
# COMPACT_ATOMS: atom_id res chain seq x y z
N THR A 1 -24.32 7.40 -18.74
CA THR A 1 -23.08 6.82 -18.16
C THR A 1 -23.19 5.31 -18.14
N THR A 2 -22.08 4.60 -17.92
CA THR A 2 -22.05 3.13 -17.77
C THR A 2 -20.99 2.75 -16.74
N ILE A 3 -21.15 1.59 -16.07
CA ILE A 3 -20.15 1.07 -15.14
C ILE A 3 -18.83 0.82 -15.89
N ASN A 4 -17.70 1.23 -15.29
CA ASN A 4 -16.37 1.13 -15.87
C ASN A 4 -16.20 1.89 -17.21
N GLY A 5 -17.16 2.73 -17.58
CA GLY A 5 -17.17 3.43 -18.86
C GLY A 5 -17.40 2.51 -20.07
N LEU A 6 -18.00 1.33 -19.90
CA LEU A 6 -18.28 0.42 -21.02
C LEU A 6 -19.11 1.09 -22.13
N GLY A 7 -18.74 0.82 -23.39
CA GLY A 7 -19.42 1.35 -24.57
C GLY A 7 -18.62 1.08 -25.84
N GLU A 8 -19.06 1.66 -26.95
CA GLU A 8 -18.33 1.57 -28.23
C GLU A 8 -17.00 2.34 -28.19
N ARG A 9 -16.01 1.86 -28.95
CA ARG A 9 -14.69 2.50 -29.11
C ARG A 9 -14.01 2.75 -27.74
N ALA A 10 -13.89 4.01 -27.33
CA ALA A 10 -13.28 4.43 -26.07
C ALA A 10 -14.24 4.32 -24.87
N GLY A 11 -15.54 4.06 -25.11
CA GLY A 11 -16.53 3.90 -24.06
C GLY A 11 -17.41 5.13 -23.83
N ASN A 12 -18.21 5.04 -22.78
CA ASN A 12 -19.06 6.13 -22.28
C ASN A 12 -18.46 6.75 -21.02
N ALA A 13 -19.02 7.87 -20.56
CA ALA A 13 -18.70 8.42 -19.26
C ALA A 13 -18.93 7.37 -18.15
N ALA A 14 -17.87 7.11 -17.36
CA ALA A 14 -17.87 6.13 -16.28
C ALA A 14 -18.81 6.58 -15.15
N PHE A 15 -19.75 5.70 -14.80
CA PHE A 15 -20.77 5.99 -13.80
C PHE A 15 -20.17 6.29 -12.43
N GLU A 16 -19.25 5.44 -11.97
CA GLU A 16 -18.57 5.60 -10.68
C GLU A 16 -17.77 6.90 -10.58
N GLU A 17 -17.16 7.35 -11.69
CA GLU A 17 -16.43 8.63 -11.73
C GLU A 17 -17.40 9.81 -11.68
N LEU A 18 -18.47 9.78 -12.48
CA LEU A 18 -19.46 10.85 -12.49
C LEU A 18 -20.12 11.02 -11.11
N VAL A 19 -20.53 9.91 -10.47
CA VAL A 19 -21.20 9.96 -9.16
C VAL A 19 -20.27 10.54 -8.10
N MET A 20 -19.00 10.11 -8.07
CA MET A 20 -18.04 10.61 -7.08
C MET A 20 -17.66 12.07 -7.31
N ALA A 21 -17.52 12.50 -8.57
CA ALA A 21 -17.29 13.90 -8.89
C ALA A 21 -18.46 14.79 -8.45
N LEU A 22 -19.70 14.40 -8.78
CA LEU A 22 -20.89 15.13 -8.34
C LEU A 22 -20.97 15.23 -6.81
N LYS A 23 -20.70 14.14 -6.10
CA LYS A 23 -20.77 14.09 -4.64
C LYS A 23 -19.69 14.93 -3.95
N TYR A 24 -18.42 14.78 -4.33
CA TYR A 24 -17.30 15.37 -3.58
C TYR A 24 -16.74 16.67 -4.17
N ILE A 25 -17.06 17.01 -5.42
CA ILE A 25 -16.61 18.26 -6.07
C ILE A 25 -17.77 19.24 -6.17
N GLU A 26 -18.92 18.80 -6.68
CA GLU A 26 -20.09 19.67 -6.91
C GLU A 26 -21.03 19.75 -5.70
N GLY A 27 -20.84 18.91 -4.68
CA GLY A 27 -21.70 18.86 -3.49
C GLY A 27 -23.11 18.32 -3.77
N VAL A 28 -23.30 17.60 -4.87
CA VAL A 28 -24.58 17.00 -5.28
C VAL A 28 -24.58 15.50 -4.97
N ASP A 29 -25.18 15.12 -3.85
CA ASP A 29 -25.40 13.70 -3.52
C ASP A 29 -26.69 13.17 -4.18
N MET A 30 -26.53 12.25 -5.12
CA MET A 30 -27.64 11.60 -5.83
C MET A 30 -28.25 10.41 -5.05
N GLY A 31 -27.75 10.09 -3.86
CA GLY A 31 -28.29 9.03 -3.00
C GLY A 31 -27.86 7.61 -3.39
N PHE A 32 -26.83 7.46 -4.22
CA PHE A 32 -26.28 6.14 -4.56
C PHE A 32 -25.49 5.54 -3.41
N ASN A 33 -25.60 4.23 -3.23
CA ASN A 33 -24.73 3.49 -2.32
C ASN A 33 -23.34 3.29 -2.96
N THR A 34 -22.46 4.27 -2.77
CA THR A 34 -21.12 4.29 -3.36
C THR A 34 -20.19 3.21 -2.80
N THR A 35 -20.47 2.67 -1.60
CA THR A 35 -19.62 1.66 -0.96
C THR A 35 -19.56 0.33 -1.73
N LEU A 36 -20.48 0.13 -2.69
CA LEU A 36 -20.53 -1.05 -3.56
C LEU A 36 -19.79 -0.86 -4.89
N PHE A 37 -19.21 0.32 -5.15
CA PHE A 37 -18.62 0.65 -6.45
C PHE A 37 -17.51 -0.31 -6.85
N ARG A 38 -16.58 -0.65 -5.94
CA ARG A 38 -15.54 -1.63 -6.25
C ARG A 38 -16.13 -2.97 -6.69
N ALA A 39 -17.05 -3.54 -5.90
CA ALA A 39 -17.66 -4.84 -6.18
C ALA A 39 -18.50 -4.81 -7.47
N LEU A 40 -19.25 -3.72 -7.71
CA LEU A 40 -20.02 -3.54 -8.94
C LEU A 40 -19.12 -3.44 -10.18
N SER A 41 -18.02 -2.71 -10.08
CA SER A 41 -17.02 -2.60 -11.12
C SER A 41 -16.34 -3.94 -11.42
N GLU A 42 -16.02 -4.74 -10.41
CA GLU A 42 -15.48 -6.09 -10.56
C GLU A 42 -16.49 -7.01 -11.26
N TYR A 43 -17.75 -7.02 -10.80
CA TYR A 43 -18.82 -7.80 -11.40
C TYR A 43 -19.01 -7.49 -12.88
N VAL A 44 -19.06 -6.21 -13.25
CA VAL A 44 -19.20 -5.80 -14.66
C VAL A 44 -17.96 -6.14 -15.47
N ALA A 45 -16.76 -6.02 -14.90
CA ALA A 45 -15.52 -6.42 -15.56
C ALA A 45 -15.52 -7.92 -15.88
N GLU A 46 -15.90 -8.76 -14.91
CA GLU A 46 -16.05 -10.20 -15.09
C GLU A 46 -17.11 -10.55 -16.14
N ALA A 47 -18.33 -10.01 -16.00
CA ALA A 47 -19.44 -10.27 -16.92
C ALA A 47 -19.13 -9.84 -18.36
N SER A 48 -18.33 -8.79 -18.55
CA SER A 48 -17.91 -8.30 -19.86
C SER A 48 -16.60 -8.92 -20.37
N SER A 49 -16.00 -9.86 -19.61
CA SER A 49 -14.67 -10.44 -19.90
C SER A 49 -13.60 -9.37 -20.14
N ARG A 50 -13.60 -8.31 -19.33
CA ARG A 50 -12.61 -7.23 -19.35
C ARG A 50 -11.85 -7.17 -18.03
N ILE A 51 -10.62 -6.70 -18.10
CA ILE A 51 -9.82 -6.44 -16.90
C ILE A 51 -10.26 -5.10 -16.32
N LEU A 52 -10.46 -5.05 -15.01
CA LEU A 52 -10.55 -3.78 -14.26
C LEU A 52 -9.13 -3.30 -13.93
N PRO A 53 -8.62 -2.24 -14.57
CA PRO A 53 -7.25 -1.79 -14.36
C PRO A 53 -7.03 -1.33 -12.91
N THR A 54 -5.88 -1.64 -12.33
CA THR A 54 -5.56 -1.22 -10.95
C THR A 54 -5.43 0.28 -10.79
N TRP A 55 -5.14 1.00 -11.88
CA TRP A 55 -5.06 2.47 -11.95
C TRP A 55 -6.37 3.16 -12.38
N LYS A 56 -7.48 2.41 -12.53
CA LYS A 56 -8.78 3.00 -12.88
C LYS A 56 -9.21 4.00 -11.79
N PRO A 57 -9.63 5.23 -12.14
CA PRO A 57 -10.12 6.17 -11.14
C PRO A 57 -11.31 5.60 -10.35
N ILE A 58 -11.42 6.00 -9.08
CA ILE A 58 -12.45 5.62 -8.09
C ILE A 58 -12.38 4.16 -7.62
N VAL A 59 -12.26 3.20 -8.53
CA VAL A 59 -12.43 1.77 -8.23
C VAL A 59 -11.16 0.94 -8.43
N GLY A 60 -10.07 1.54 -8.93
CA GLY A 60 -8.80 0.86 -9.14
C GLY A 60 -8.16 0.42 -7.83
N GLY A 61 -7.62 -0.79 -7.80
CA GLY A 61 -7.00 -1.37 -6.59
C GLY A 61 -5.78 -0.61 -6.05
N ASN A 62 -5.19 0.29 -6.84
CA ASN A 62 -4.06 1.12 -6.41
C ASN A 62 -4.47 2.49 -5.84
N LEU A 63 -5.77 2.85 -5.83
CA LEU A 63 -6.22 4.19 -5.45
C LEU A 63 -5.78 4.58 -4.02
N PHE A 64 -5.86 3.64 -3.07
CA PHE A 64 -5.50 3.84 -1.67
C PHE A 64 -4.22 3.08 -1.28
N VAL A 65 -3.31 2.88 -2.25
CA VAL A 65 -2.04 2.19 -2.04
C VAL A 65 -0.89 3.19 -1.97
N TYR A 66 -0.16 3.18 -0.85
CA TYR A 66 0.94 4.10 -0.57
C TYR A 66 2.25 3.35 -0.42
N GLU A 67 3.26 3.74 -1.22
CA GLU A 67 4.62 3.18 -1.15
C GLU A 67 5.62 4.16 -0.51
N SER A 68 5.60 5.42 -0.94
CA SER A 68 6.61 6.41 -0.55
C SER A 68 6.43 6.87 0.89
N GLU A 69 7.53 6.98 1.63
CA GLU A 69 7.56 7.45 3.02
C GLU A 69 6.77 8.75 3.23
N SER A 70 6.95 9.75 2.37
CA SER A 70 6.28 11.05 2.52
C SER A 70 4.76 10.95 2.42
N LYS A 71 4.24 10.28 1.40
CA LYS A 71 2.79 10.12 1.20
C LYS A 71 2.19 9.20 2.26
N ALA A 72 2.82 8.07 2.54
CA ALA A 72 2.32 7.13 3.52
C ALA A 72 2.33 7.73 4.94
N SER A 73 3.40 8.41 5.35
CA SER A 73 3.46 9.11 6.63
C SER A 73 2.39 10.21 6.71
N GLY A 74 2.22 10.99 5.64
CA GLY A 74 1.20 12.03 5.58
C GLY A 74 -0.23 11.48 5.70
N VAL A 75 -0.55 10.40 4.98
CA VAL A 75 -1.88 9.76 5.07
C VAL A 75 -2.11 9.07 6.42
N LEU A 76 -1.08 8.49 7.03
CA LEU A 76 -1.18 7.90 8.36
C LEU A 76 -1.39 8.96 9.45
N ALA A 77 -0.86 10.17 9.26
CA ALA A 77 -1.04 11.28 10.19
C ALA A 77 -2.39 11.99 9.98
N ASN A 78 -2.72 12.35 8.74
CA ASN A 78 -3.99 12.96 8.35
C ASN A 78 -4.40 12.53 6.93
N PRO A 79 -5.30 11.54 6.79
CA PRO A 79 -5.75 11.03 5.49
C PRO A 79 -6.26 12.12 4.53
N GLU A 80 -6.95 13.14 5.06
CA GLU A 80 -7.56 14.23 4.27
C GLU A 80 -6.52 15.07 3.48
N THR A 81 -5.24 14.95 3.82
CA THR A 81 -4.14 15.63 3.10
C THR A 81 -3.99 15.11 1.67
N TYR A 82 -4.30 13.84 1.43
CA TYR A 82 -4.11 13.19 0.12
C TYR A 82 -5.36 12.46 -0.38
N GLU A 83 -6.37 12.25 0.47
CA GLU A 83 -7.58 11.53 0.14
C GLU A 83 -8.79 12.48 0.20
N LEU A 84 -9.44 12.70 -0.95
CA LEU A 84 -10.67 13.49 -1.04
C LEU A 84 -11.87 12.80 -0.35
N PHE A 85 -11.83 11.46 -0.31
CA PHE A 85 -12.85 10.60 0.28
C PHE A 85 -12.19 9.34 0.84
N LYS A 86 -12.90 8.64 1.73
CA LYS A 86 -12.32 7.47 2.43
C LYS A 86 -12.35 6.23 1.54
N GLU A 87 -11.46 5.30 1.79
CA GLU A 87 -11.40 4.03 1.05
C GLU A 87 -12.73 3.26 1.09
N LYS A 88 -13.40 3.30 2.24
CA LYS A 88 -14.67 2.63 2.46
C LYS A 88 -15.83 3.24 1.68
N ASP A 89 -15.73 4.51 1.30
CA ASP A 89 -16.78 5.21 0.55
C ASP A 89 -16.97 4.61 -0.85
N VAL A 90 -15.99 3.85 -1.35
CA VAL A 90 -16.01 3.18 -2.67
C VAL A 90 -15.81 1.67 -2.60
N GLY A 91 -15.76 1.10 -1.39
CA GLY A 91 -15.54 -0.34 -1.18
C GLY A 91 -14.09 -0.78 -1.37
N LEU A 92 -13.11 0.08 -1.08
CA LEU A 92 -11.69 -0.22 -1.12
C LEU A 92 -11.07 -0.28 0.28
N GLU A 93 -9.81 -0.72 0.33
CA GLU A 93 -8.99 -0.75 1.54
C GLU A 93 -7.69 0.01 1.32
N ARG A 94 -7.27 0.75 2.35
CA ARG A 94 -5.98 1.43 2.38
C ARG A 94 -4.86 0.43 2.65
N LYS A 95 -3.79 0.48 1.85
CA LYS A 95 -2.63 -0.40 2.00
C LYS A 95 -1.34 0.39 1.93
N VAL A 96 -0.41 0.09 2.83
CA VAL A 96 0.98 0.53 2.74
C VAL A 96 1.80 -0.65 2.24
N ILE A 97 2.52 -0.44 1.14
CA ILE A 97 3.40 -1.44 0.53
C ILE A 97 4.87 -1.03 0.70
N LEU A 98 5.77 -2.01 0.76
CA LEU A 98 7.19 -1.74 0.90
C LEU A 98 7.92 -1.94 -0.44
N GLY A 99 8.52 -0.87 -0.93
CA GLY A 99 9.21 -0.80 -2.22
C GLY A 99 10.45 0.08 -2.16
N LYS A 100 10.85 0.61 -3.32
CA LYS A 100 12.09 1.39 -3.46
C LYS A 100 12.05 2.73 -2.72
N TYR A 101 10.85 3.28 -2.50
CA TYR A 101 10.63 4.57 -1.85
C TYR A 101 10.19 4.46 -0.38
N SER A 102 10.24 3.26 0.18
CA SER A 102 9.90 3.04 1.58
C SER A 102 11.00 3.59 2.49
N GLY A 103 10.57 4.14 3.61
CA GLY A 103 11.41 4.70 4.66
C GLY A 103 11.10 4.07 6.01
N VAL A 104 11.61 4.72 7.05
CA VAL A 104 11.59 4.20 8.42
C VAL A 104 10.15 4.02 8.93
N SER A 105 9.29 5.02 8.77
CA SER A 105 7.93 5.01 9.32
C SER A 105 7.06 4.00 8.58
N THR A 106 7.17 3.91 7.26
CA THR A 106 6.46 2.90 6.46
C THR A 106 6.85 1.48 6.82
N ILE A 107 8.14 1.23 7.05
CA ILE A 107 8.63 -0.09 7.47
C ILE A 107 8.14 -0.45 8.87
N ILE A 108 8.25 0.48 9.83
CA ILE A 108 7.72 0.29 11.19
C ILE A 108 6.23 0.00 11.13
N TYR A 109 5.47 0.82 10.39
CA TYR A 109 4.04 0.65 10.23
C TYR A 109 3.69 -0.72 9.65
N LYS A 110 4.31 -1.09 8.52
CA LYS A 110 4.01 -2.36 7.85
C LYS A 110 4.44 -3.57 8.67
N LEU A 111 5.59 -3.54 9.34
CA LEU A 111 5.99 -4.65 10.20
C LEU A 111 5.09 -4.77 11.45
N ASN A 112 4.63 -3.64 12.01
CA ASN A 112 3.65 -3.65 13.10
C ASN A 112 2.31 -4.26 12.66
N THR A 113 1.81 -3.94 11.45
CA THR A 113 0.57 -4.55 10.93
C THR A 113 0.72 -6.04 10.64
N LEU A 114 1.95 -6.50 10.38
CA LEU A 114 2.31 -7.92 10.26
C LEU A 114 2.62 -8.59 11.61
N GLY A 115 2.49 -7.90 12.74
CA GLY A 115 2.68 -8.45 14.08
C GLY A 115 4.12 -8.39 14.62
N PHE A 116 5.03 -7.67 13.96
CA PHE A 116 6.43 -7.54 14.38
C PHE A 116 6.73 -6.15 14.94
N LYS A 117 7.25 -6.10 16.17
CA LYS A 117 7.79 -4.87 16.76
C LYS A 117 9.26 -4.70 16.39
N ILE A 118 9.62 -3.52 15.92
CA ILE A 118 11.00 -3.19 15.53
C ILE A 118 11.41 -1.84 16.10
N SER A 119 12.71 -1.68 16.37
CA SER A 119 13.26 -0.38 16.73
C SER A 119 13.48 0.49 15.49
N ARG A 120 13.59 1.81 15.69
CA ARG A 120 13.91 2.77 14.62
C ARG A 120 15.21 2.40 13.89
N LYS A 121 16.26 2.03 14.62
CA LYS A 121 17.55 1.63 14.05
C LYS A 121 17.41 0.39 13.15
N GLU A 122 16.62 -0.60 13.59
CA GLU A 122 16.38 -1.80 12.78
C GLU A 122 15.59 -1.48 11.51
N ALA A 123 14.64 -0.54 11.60
CA ALA A 123 13.87 -0.07 10.45
C ALA A 123 14.75 0.69 9.43
N GLU A 124 15.71 1.49 9.89
CA GLU A 124 16.69 2.18 9.04
C GLU A 124 17.54 1.16 8.25
N GLU A 125 18.09 0.15 8.92
CA GLU A 125 18.87 -0.91 8.26
C GLU A 125 18.01 -1.76 7.31
N LEU A 126 16.78 -2.08 7.68
CA LEU A 126 15.85 -2.82 6.81
C LEU A 126 15.40 -2.01 5.59
N ALA A 127 15.33 -0.68 5.69
CA ALA A 127 14.96 0.18 4.56
C ALA A 127 15.90 0.01 3.38
N GLU A 128 17.19 -0.11 3.67
CA GLU A 128 18.19 -0.32 2.63
C GLU A 128 18.03 -1.68 1.96
N ILE A 129 17.87 -2.74 2.76
CA ILE A 129 17.71 -4.11 2.27
C ILE A 129 16.44 -4.25 1.42
N ILE A 130 15.33 -3.66 1.87
CA ILE A 130 14.05 -3.68 1.16
C ILE A 130 14.15 -2.89 -0.14
N ARG A 131 14.76 -1.71 -0.12
CA ARG A 131 14.98 -0.89 -1.31
C ARG A 131 15.78 -1.65 -2.36
N ASP A 132 16.88 -2.28 -1.97
CA ASP A 132 17.75 -3.01 -2.90
C ASP A 132 17.02 -4.22 -3.51
N LYS A 133 16.26 -4.96 -2.69
CA LYS A 133 15.39 -6.04 -3.18
C LYS A 133 14.32 -5.54 -4.15
N ALA A 134 13.63 -4.45 -3.81
CA ALA A 134 12.59 -3.87 -4.66
C ALA A 134 13.13 -3.39 -6.01
N VAL A 135 14.32 -2.78 -6.01
CA VAL A 135 15.03 -2.37 -7.23
C VAL A 135 15.38 -3.58 -8.09
N SER A 136 15.90 -4.65 -7.48
CA SER A 136 16.24 -5.89 -8.19
C SER A 136 15.01 -6.59 -8.78
N LEU A 137 13.92 -6.68 -8.00
CA LEU A 137 12.66 -7.31 -8.41
C LEU A 137 11.84 -6.45 -9.37
N LYS A 138 12.13 -5.15 -9.47
CA LYS A 138 11.36 -4.14 -10.22
C LYS A 138 9.89 -4.05 -9.77
N ARG A 139 9.61 -4.36 -8.50
CA ARG A 139 8.28 -4.28 -7.86
C ARG A 139 8.42 -4.12 -6.35
N ALA A 140 7.33 -3.72 -5.70
CA ALA A 140 7.22 -3.81 -4.25
C ALA A 140 7.28 -5.28 -3.77
N LEU A 141 7.71 -5.48 -2.53
CA LEU A 141 7.77 -6.79 -1.90
C LEU A 141 6.38 -7.22 -1.42
N PHE A 142 6.11 -8.52 -1.52
CA PHE A 142 4.96 -9.14 -0.89
C PHE A 142 5.18 -9.29 0.61
N ASP A 143 4.09 -9.42 1.37
CA ASP A 143 4.14 -9.55 2.83
C ASP A 143 5.01 -10.73 3.28
N SER A 144 4.96 -11.87 2.58
CA SER A 144 5.85 -13.00 2.82
C SER A 144 7.33 -12.65 2.65
N GLU A 145 7.69 -11.93 1.59
CA GLU A 145 9.07 -11.50 1.32
C GLU A 145 9.56 -10.47 2.35
N ILE A 146 8.68 -9.59 2.84
CA ILE A 146 8.97 -8.64 3.92
C ILE A 146 9.28 -9.41 5.20
N ILE A 147 8.43 -10.39 5.57
CA ILE A 147 8.61 -11.23 6.76
C ILE A 147 9.93 -12.01 6.69
N ASP A 148 10.24 -12.62 5.55
CA ASP A 148 11.46 -13.39 5.36
C ASP A 148 12.71 -12.51 5.43
N THR A 149 12.62 -11.30 4.90
CA THR A 149 13.69 -10.29 4.99
C THR A 149 13.94 -9.90 6.44
N TYR A 150 12.88 -9.62 7.20
CA TYR A 150 12.96 -9.27 8.61
C TYR A 150 13.57 -10.41 9.46
N LYS A 151 13.09 -11.65 9.30
CA LYS A 151 13.61 -12.81 10.03
C LYS A 151 15.08 -13.07 9.73
N SER A 152 15.48 -12.95 8.45
CA SER A 152 16.87 -13.09 8.02
C SER A 152 17.77 -12.02 8.64
N TYR A 153 17.29 -10.78 8.72
CA TYR A 153 17.98 -9.67 9.36
C TYR A 153 18.18 -9.92 10.87
N LYS A 154 17.14 -10.31 11.60
CA LYS A 154 17.22 -10.64 13.04
C LYS A 154 18.19 -11.78 13.31
N GLY A 155 18.12 -12.87 12.55
CA GLY A 155 19.02 -14.02 12.69
C GLY A 155 20.50 -13.68 12.45
N ARG A 156 20.81 -12.68 11.62
CA ARG A 156 22.19 -12.16 11.43
C ARG A 156 22.63 -11.27 12.60
N SER A 157 21.74 -10.40 13.07
CA SER A 157 22.01 -9.49 14.20
C SER A 157 22.31 -10.25 15.49
N ASP A 158 21.57 -11.33 15.76
CA ASP A 158 21.76 -12.15 16.97
C ASP A 158 23.08 -12.93 16.92
N LYS A 159 23.48 -13.45 15.76
CA LYS A 159 24.80 -14.06 15.56
C LYS A 159 25.92 -13.03 15.77
N GLY A 160 25.80 -11.82 15.21
CA GLY A 160 26.78 -10.75 15.39
C GLY A 160 26.98 -10.31 16.85
N ARG A 161 25.91 -10.25 17.64
CA ARG A 161 25.98 -9.97 19.09
C ARG A 161 26.67 -11.10 19.87
N SER A 162 26.40 -12.36 19.51
CA SER A 162 27.05 -13.51 20.14
C SER A 162 28.57 -13.57 19.90
N TYR A 163 29.06 -13.08 18.75
CA TYR A 163 30.51 -13.03 18.47
C TYR A 163 31.21 -11.90 19.24
N LYS A 164 30.61 -10.69 19.34
CA LYS A 164 31.19 -9.58 20.12
C LYS A 164 31.31 -9.93 21.62
N SER A 165 30.29 -10.55 22.22
CA SER A 165 30.33 -10.96 23.63
C SER A 165 31.44 -11.98 23.96
N LYS A 166 31.81 -12.86 23.01
CA LYS A 166 32.92 -13.81 23.17
C LYS A 166 34.30 -13.16 22.97
N ALA A 167 34.39 -12.10 22.16
CA ALA A 167 35.64 -11.36 21.95
C ALA A 167 35.98 -10.49 23.18
N ASP A 168 34.99 -9.82 23.76
CA ASP A 168 35.20 -8.95 24.94
C ASP A 168 35.61 -9.73 26.19
N LYS A 169 35.22 -11.01 26.32
CA LYS A 169 35.66 -11.90 27.41
C LYS A 169 37.08 -12.46 27.26
N LYS A 170 37.72 -12.33 26.09
CA LYS A 170 39.09 -12.83 25.85
C LYS A 170 40.17 -11.76 25.90
N GLY A 171 39.82 -10.48 25.93
CA GLY A 171 40.76 -9.35 25.97
C GLY A 171 41.13 -8.86 27.38
N GLY A 172 40.59 -9.47 28.44
CA GLY A 172 40.90 -9.14 29.83
C GLY A 172 41.79 -10.21 30.48
N LYS A 173 43.08 -10.21 30.16
CA LYS A 173 44.15 -10.79 30.97
C LYS A 173 45.42 -9.96 30.78
#